data_AF-A0A0F9E2K1-F1
#
_entry.id   AF-A0A0F9E2K1-F1
#
_cell.length_a   1.000
_cell.length_b   1.000
_cell.length_c   1.000
_cell.angle_alpha   90.00
_cell.angle_beta   90.00
_cell.angle_gamma   90.00
#
_symmetry.space_group_name_H-M   'P 1'
#
loop_
_entity.id
_entity.type
_entity.pdbx_description
1 polymer ?
#
loop_
_entity_poly.entity_id
_entity_poly.type
_entity_poly.pdbx_seq_one_letter_code
_entity_poly.pdbx_strand_id
1 'polypeptide(L)'
;MPEMWMDVDVALAEVPVNILPLIDDTDFKAREVSIAYNAAGMDLVWNFVTTAGAFTQTAVTPTTAGVYDWTHQGDGMYTIEIPASAGGSINNDAEGFGWFSGFVTGVLPWRGPVI
;
A
#
# COMPACT_ATOMS: atom_id res chain seq x y z
N MET A 1 11.92 2.27 13.03
CA MET A 1 10.81 2.70 13.92
C MET A 1 9.65 2.99 13.00
N PRO A 2 8.43 2.50 13.29
CA PRO A 2 7.28 2.75 12.43
C PRO A 2 7.02 4.25 12.39
N GLU A 3 6.57 4.70 11.22
CA GLU A 3 6.15 6.08 10.98
C GLU A 3 4.72 6.29 11.49
N MET A 4 3.93 5.21 11.57
CA MET A 4 2.57 5.18 12.07
C MET A 4 2.32 3.85 12.81
N TRP A 5 1.62 3.86 13.94
CA TRP A 5 1.33 2.63 14.68
C TRP A 5 0.02 2.02 14.18
N MET A 6 0.12 0.89 13.49
CA MET A 6 -1.02 0.03 13.17
C MET A 6 -0.65 -1.41 13.48
N ASP A 7 -1.65 -2.20 13.88
CA ASP A 7 -1.44 -3.61 14.14
C ASP A 7 -1.51 -4.39 12.83
N VAL A 8 -0.35 -4.84 12.34
CA VAL A 8 -0.21 -5.44 11.01
C VAL A 8 -0.92 -6.79 10.92
N ASP A 9 -1.10 -7.52 12.03
CA ASP A 9 -1.61 -8.89 12.02
C ASP A 9 -3.13 -9.00 12.22
N VAL A 10 -3.83 -7.87 12.35
CA VAL A 10 -5.28 -7.79 12.37
C VAL A 10 -5.85 -7.26 11.06
N ALA A 11 -7.17 -7.38 10.89
CA ALA A 11 -7.85 -6.76 9.77
C ALA A 11 -7.85 -5.23 9.93
N LEU A 12 -7.33 -4.51 8.94
CA LEU A 12 -7.35 -3.05 8.88
C LEU A 12 -8.04 -2.61 7.60
N ALA A 13 -9.08 -1.76 7.73
CA ALA A 13 -9.83 -1.27 6.59
C ALA A 13 -9.06 -0.23 5.76
N GLU A 14 -8.18 0.55 6.40
CA GLU A 14 -7.53 1.70 5.76
C GLU A 14 -6.04 1.76 6.10
N VAL A 15 -5.22 1.00 5.36
CA VAL A 15 -3.76 1.10 5.45
C VAL A 15 -3.24 2.09 4.40
N PRO A 16 -2.45 3.11 4.76
CA PRO A 16 -1.95 4.07 3.78
C PRO A 16 -1.01 3.42 2.76
N VAL A 17 -1.31 3.61 1.48
CA VAL A 17 -0.49 3.11 0.37
C VAL A 17 0.67 4.06 0.05
N ASN A 18 0.49 5.35 0.31
CA ASN A 18 1.46 6.40 0.03
C ASN A 18 1.55 7.40 1.19
N ILE A 19 2.78 7.82 1.52
CA ILE A 19 3.05 8.79 2.60
C ILE A 19 2.92 10.25 2.14
N LEU A 20 3.01 10.48 0.84
CA LEU A 20 2.81 11.77 0.17
C LEU A 20 1.91 11.58 -1.04
N PRO A 21 1.20 12.62 -1.51
CA PRO A 21 0.38 12.52 -2.71
C PRO A 21 1.12 11.90 -3.89
N LEU A 22 0.44 11.04 -4.63
CA LEU A 22 0.97 10.53 -5.89
C LEU A 22 1.16 11.70 -6.86
N ILE A 23 2.32 11.74 -7.53
CA ILE A 23 2.73 12.85 -8.39
C ILE A 23 2.79 12.39 -9.83
N ASP A 24 2.18 13.17 -10.71
CA ASP A 24 2.20 12.97 -12.17
C ASP A 24 3.65 13.07 -12.70
N ASP A 25 4.05 12.09 -13.51
CA ASP A 25 5.41 12.00 -14.05
C ASP A 25 5.68 12.91 -15.26
N THR A 26 4.64 13.53 -15.83
CA THR A 26 4.73 14.47 -16.95
C THR A 26 5.29 15.82 -16.50
N ASP A 27 4.85 16.31 -15.33
CA ASP A 27 5.20 17.64 -14.84
C ASP A 27 5.92 17.65 -13.48
N PHE A 28 5.98 16.50 -12.79
CA PHE A 28 6.61 16.30 -11.48
C PHE A 28 6.05 17.20 -10.37
N LYS A 29 4.80 17.66 -10.51
CA LYS A 29 4.18 18.66 -9.62
C LYS A 29 2.71 18.43 -9.37
N ALA A 30 1.96 18.06 -10.41
CA ALA A 30 0.54 17.80 -10.30
C ALA A 30 0.31 16.57 -9.44
N ARG A 31 -0.71 16.64 -8.58
CA ARG A 31 -1.19 15.47 -7.84
C ARG A 31 -2.03 14.63 -8.77
N GLU A 32 -1.74 13.33 -8.85
CA GLU A 32 -2.55 12.38 -9.60
C GLU A 32 -3.64 11.81 -8.68
N VAL A 33 -4.90 12.15 -8.98
CA VAL A 33 -6.05 11.94 -8.10
C VAL A 33 -7.05 10.90 -8.63
N SER A 34 -6.75 10.28 -9.78
CA SER A 34 -7.65 9.37 -10.47
C SER A 34 -7.04 7.98 -10.71
N ILE A 35 -6.17 7.51 -9.81
CA ILE A 35 -5.60 6.17 -9.89
C ILE A 35 -6.66 5.13 -9.52
N ALA A 36 -7.08 4.37 -10.52
CA ALA A 36 -7.96 3.22 -10.35
C ALA A 36 -7.18 2.00 -9.83
N TYR A 37 -7.87 1.11 -9.11
CA TYR A 37 -7.35 -0.13 -8.51
C TYR A 37 -6.62 -1.08 -9.49
N ASN A 38 -6.87 -0.96 -10.79
CA ASN A 38 -6.29 -1.76 -11.86
C ASN A 38 -5.70 -0.90 -12.99
N ALA A 39 -5.24 0.31 -12.66
CA ALA A 39 -4.64 1.22 -13.63
C ALA A 39 -3.48 0.55 -14.38
N ALA A 40 -3.29 0.95 -15.64
CA ALA A 40 -2.33 0.32 -16.52
C ALA A 40 -0.90 0.40 -15.98
N GLY A 41 -0.20 -0.74 -15.98
CA GLY A 41 1.17 -0.82 -15.45
C GLY A 41 1.26 -0.67 -13.93
N MET A 42 0.16 -0.80 -13.19
CA MET A 42 0.19 -0.83 -11.73
C MET A 42 0.95 -2.06 -11.23
N ASP A 43 1.98 -1.81 -10.44
CA ASP A 43 2.73 -2.79 -9.66
C ASP A 43 2.73 -2.30 -8.21
N LEU A 44 1.99 -3.00 -7.36
CA LEU A 44 1.89 -2.70 -5.93
C LEU A 44 2.40 -3.89 -5.15
N VAL A 45 3.31 -3.64 -4.22
CA VAL A 45 3.88 -4.68 -3.36
C VAL A 45 3.75 -4.31 -1.90
N TRP A 46 3.44 -5.32 -1.09
CA TRP A 46 3.57 -5.29 0.36
C TRP A 46 4.97 -5.75 0.74
N ASN A 47 5.69 -4.90 1.44
CA ASN A 47 6.98 -5.21 2.02
C ASN A 47 6.78 -5.48 3.50
N PHE A 48 7.37 -6.56 4.00
CA PHE A 48 7.23 -6.92 5.41
C PHE A 48 8.54 -7.42 5.99
N VAL A 49 8.84 -6.95 7.20
CA VAL A 49 9.97 -7.41 8.00
C VAL A 49 9.50 -7.82 9.38
N THR A 50 9.74 -9.08 9.73
CA THR A 50 9.48 -9.58 11.08
C THR A 50 10.41 -8.91 12.11
N THR A 51 10.04 -8.96 13.39
CA THR A 51 10.92 -8.51 14.48
C THR A 51 12.26 -9.27 14.55
N ALA A 52 12.35 -10.46 13.95
CA ALA A 52 13.57 -11.25 13.80
C ALA A 52 14.43 -10.84 12.58
N GLY A 53 13.98 -9.89 11.76
CA GLY A 53 14.71 -9.37 10.60
C GLY A 53 14.49 -10.14 9.30
N ALA A 54 13.58 -11.10 9.25
CA ALA A 54 13.23 -11.78 8.00
C ALA A 54 12.38 -10.86 7.12
N PHE A 55 12.89 -10.55 5.92
CA PHE A 55 12.25 -9.68 4.94
C PHE A 55 11.54 -10.47 3.84
N THR A 56 10.42 -9.93 3.39
CA THR A 56 9.58 -10.49 2.32
C THR A 56 8.95 -9.37 1.51
N GLN A 57 8.62 -9.68 0.27
CA GLN A 57 7.90 -8.78 -0.62
C GLN A 57 6.86 -9.58 -1.39
N THR A 58 5.62 -9.13 -1.34
CA THR A 58 4.46 -9.85 -1.91
C THR A 58 3.68 -8.90 -2.81
N ALA A 59 3.42 -9.33 -4.04
CA ALA A 59 2.58 -8.57 -4.97
C ALA A 59 1.13 -8.51 -4.47
N VAL A 60 0.53 -7.34 -4.60
CA VAL A 60 -0.85 -7.05 -4.20
C VAL A 60 -1.60 -6.55 -5.42
N THR A 61 -2.73 -7.19 -5.72
CA THR A 61 -3.67 -6.73 -6.74
C THR A 61 -4.82 -6.05 -6.02
N PRO A 62 -4.93 -4.71 -6.09
CA PRO A 62 -6.01 -4.01 -5.42
C PRO A 62 -7.38 -4.39 -6.00
N THR A 63 -8.41 -4.24 -5.20
CA THR A 63 -9.81 -4.56 -5.53
C THR A 63 -10.69 -3.32 -5.33
N THR A 64 -12.00 -3.50 -5.49
CA THR A 64 -13.01 -2.44 -5.28
C THR A 64 -13.93 -2.70 -4.09
N ALA A 65 -13.67 -3.79 -3.36
CA ALA A 65 -14.36 -4.16 -2.12
C ALA A 65 -13.67 -5.37 -1.47
N GLY A 66 -13.62 -5.39 -0.14
CA GLY A 66 -13.05 -6.49 0.65
C GLY A 66 -11.53 -6.51 0.59
N VAL A 67 -10.94 -7.72 0.55
CA VAL A 67 -9.48 -7.87 0.63
C VAL A 67 -8.80 -7.03 -0.46
N TYR A 68 -7.90 -6.13 -0.02
CA TYR A 68 -7.19 -5.16 -0.85
C TYR A 68 -8.07 -4.07 -1.49
N ASP A 69 -9.17 -3.69 -0.84
CA ASP A 69 -10.04 -2.61 -1.31
C ASP A 69 -9.30 -1.29 -1.44
N TRP A 70 -9.17 -0.81 -2.68
CA TRP A 70 -8.46 0.42 -3.01
C TRP A 70 -9.36 1.63 -2.84
N THR A 71 -9.02 2.49 -1.88
CA THR A 71 -9.82 3.67 -1.56
C THR A 71 -9.02 4.95 -1.81
N HIS A 72 -9.60 5.87 -2.58
CA HIS A 72 -9.07 7.23 -2.73
C HIS A 72 -9.54 8.09 -1.55
N GLN A 73 -8.59 8.63 -0.79
CA GLN A 73 -8.84 9.47 0.38
C GLN A 73 -8.85 10.98 0.05
N GLY A 74 -8.70 11.33 -1.22
CA GLY A 74 -8.57 12.71 -1.68
C GLY A 74 -7.11 13.15 -1.84
N ASP A 75 -6.90 14.18 -2.66
CA ASP A 75 -5.60 14.80 -2.88
C ASP A 75 -4.46 13.82 -3.25
N GLY A 76 -4.77 12.76 -4.00
CA GLY A 76 -3.77 11.77 -4.44
C GLY A 76 -3.26 10.88 -3.31
N MET A 77 -3.99 10.80 -2.20
CA MET A 77 -3.76 9.89 -1.09
C MET A 77 -4.67 8.66 -1.24
N TYR A 78 -4.11 7.47 -1.04
CA TYR A 78 -4.84 6.21 -1.16
C TYR A 78 -4.59 5.34 0.06
N THR A 79 -5.63 4.60 0.44
CA THR A 79 -5.56 3.53 1.44
C THR A 79 -6.00 2.22 0.82
N ILE A 80 -5.62 1.13 1.47
CA ILE A 80 -5.98 -0.21 1.06
C ILE A 80 -6.38 -1.06 2.26
N GLU A 81 -7.42 -1.87 2.13
CA GLU A 81 -7.77 -2.87 3.14
C GLU A 81 -6.70 -3.96 3.21
N ILE A 82 -6.20 -4.29 4.39
CA ILE A 82 -5.47 -5.54 4.62
C ILE A 82 -6.31 -6.50 5.48
N PRO A 83 -6.32 -7.79 5.14
CA PRO A 83 -7.09 -8.77 5.90
C PRO A 83 -6.38 -9.11 7.21
N ALA A 84 -7.09 -9.75 8.14
CA ALA A 84 -6.42 -10.45 9.25
C ALA A 84 -5.48 -11.54 8.70
N SER A 85 -4.53 -12.00 9.52
CA SER A 85 -3.57 -13.04 9.15
C SER A 85 -4.20 -14.20 8.37
N ALA A 86 -3.57 -14.58 7.25
CA ALA A 86 -4.03 -15.61 6.32
C ALA A 86 -5.36 -15.34 5.58
N GLY A 87 -5.94 -14.14 5.69
CA GLY A 87 -7.13 -13.73 4.93
C GLY A 87 -6.84 -13.19 3.53
N GLY A 88 -5.57 -13.09 3.14
CA GLY A 88 -5.13 -12.67 1.80
C GLY A 88 -3.77 -13.27 1.43
N SER A 89 -3.20 -12.79 0.34
CA SER A 89 -1.86 -13.19 -0.13
C SER A 89 -0.69 -12.63 0.67
N ILE A 90 -0.85 -11.47 1.33
CA ILE A 90 0.24 -10.83 2.08
C ILE A 90 0.50 -11.57 3.39
N ASN A 91 1.75 -11.57 3.80
CA ASN A 91 2.24 -12.30 4.96
C ASN A 91 2.26 -11.40 6.21
N ASN A 92 1.07 -10.98 6.60
CA ASN A 92 0.83 -10.21 7.82
C ASN A 92 0.36 -11.13 8.97
N ASP A 93 1.04 -12.26 9.14
CA ASP A 93 0.71 -13.33 10.09
C ASP A 93 1.65 -13.40 11.29
N ALA A 94 2.50 -12.39 11.45
CA ALA A 94 3.47 -12.30 12.52
C ALA A 94 3.68 -10.84 12.94
N GLU A 95 4.23 -10.67 14.14
CA GLU A 95 4.73 -9.40 14.64
C GLU A 95 5.87 -8.86 13.76
N GLY A 96 5.74 -7.61 13.29
CA GLY A 96 6.72 -6.99 12.41
C GLY A 96 6.32 -5.60 11.95
N PHE A 97 6.96 -5.15 10.88
CA PHE A 97 6.73 -3.85 10.26
C PHE A 97 6.44 -4.02 8.78
N GLY A 98 5.43 -3.32 8.29
CA GLY A 98 4.94 -3.44 6.92
C GLY A 98 4.83 -2.10 6.21
N TRP A 99 5.00 -2.09 4.89
CA TRP A 99 4.71 -0.92 4.06
C TRP A 99 4.43 -1.29 2.62
N PHE A 100 3.59 -0.49 1.96
CA PHE A 100 3.42 -0.58 0.52
C PHE A 100 4.54 0.15 -0.22
N SER A 101 4.93 -0.37 -1.37
CA SER A 101 5.62 0.40 -2.41
C SER A 101 4.99 0.10 -3.74
N GLY A 102 5.01 1.06 -4.65
CA GLY A 102 4.41 0.83 -5.95
C GLY A 102 4.86 1.75 -7.05
N PHE A 103 4.41 1.37 -8.23
CA PHE A 103 4.58 2.07 -9.49
C PHE A 103 3.28 1.95 -10.29
N VAL A 104 2.93 2.97 -11.07
CA VAL A 104 1.88 2.91 -12.09
C VAL A 104 2.28 3.84 -13.22
N THR A 105 1.86 3.53 -14.44
CA THR A 105 2.17 4.40 -15.60
C THR A 105 1.57 5.79 -15.38
N GLY A 106 2.36 6.84 -15.61
CA GLY A 106 1.94 8.24 -15.44
C GLY A 106 2.21 8.81 -14.05
N VAL A 107 2.76 8.03 -13.12
CA VAL A 107 3.02 8.47 -11.73
C VAL A 107 4.43 8.10 -11.31
N LEU A 108 5.07 9.00 -10.56
CA LEU A 108 6.36 8.69 -9.92
C LEU A 108 6.23 7.53 -8.93
N PRO A 109 7.25 6.66 -8.78
CA PRO A 109 7.24 5.61 -7.78
C PRO A 109 6.97 6.15 -6.37
N TRP A 110 6.25 5.38 -5.57
CA TRP A 110 5.88 5.77 -4.21
C TRP A 110 6.15 4.67 -3.19
N ARG A 111 6.09 5.08 -1.92
CA ARG A 111 5.98 4.18 -0.78
C ARG A 111 4.97 4.70 0.22
N GLY A 112 4.36 3.78 0.95
CA GLY A 112 3.59 4.05 2.15
C GLY A 112 4.48 4.30 3.36
N PRO A 113 3.87 4.72 4.48
CA PRO A 113 4.53 4.69 5.77
C PRO A 113 4.82 3.24 6.20
N VAL A 114 5.89 3.06 6.95
CA VAL A 114 6.15 1.85 7.73
C VAL A 114 5.18 1.84 8.90
N ILE A 115 4.32 0.82 8.92
CA ILE A 115 3.37 0.54 9.98
C ILE A 115 3.82 -0.64 10.84
#